data_AF-A0A2T2SLL5-F1
#
_entry.id   AF-A0A2T2SLL5-F1
#
_cell.length_a   1.000
_cell.length_b   1.000
_cell.length_c   1.000
_cell.angle_alpha   90.00
_cell.angle_beta   90.00
_cell.angle_gamma   90.00
#
_symmetry.space_group_name_H-M   'P 1'
#
loop_
_entity.id
_entity.type
_entity.pdbx_description
1 polymer ?
#
loop_
_entity_poly.entity_id
_entity_poly.type
_entity_poly.pdbx_seq_one_letter_code
_entity_poly.pdbx_strand_id
1 'polypeptide(L)'
;GSVIRSWLLDLTARALDQDQDLPDIAPWVDDSGEGRWTVKEAIDLDVPAPVITDALISRLDSRVENSYTHKLLAAMRNQFGGHAVKDADE
;
A
#
# COMPACT_ATOMS: atom_id res chain seq x y z
N GLY A 1 1.42 -11.94 -23.37
CA GLY A 1 1.75 -11.92 -21.93
C GLY A 1 1.68 -10.48 -21.45
N SER A 2 1.17 -10.24 -20.24
CA SER A 2 1.13 -8.87 -19.68
C SER A 2 2.55 -8.39 -19.33
N VAL A 3 2.82 -7.10 -19.54
CA VAL A 3 4.11 -6.46 -19.22
C VAL A 3 4.36 -6.44 -17.70
N ILE A 4 3.31 -6.37 -16.90
CA ILE A 4 3.39 -6.25 -15.44
C ILE A 4 3.19 -7.56 -14.70
N ARG A 5 3.21 -8.71 -15.40
CA ARG A 5 3.09 -10.03 -14.76
C ARG A 5 4.16 -10.17 -13.70
N SER A 6 3.76 -10.47 -12.47
CA SER A 6 4.67 -10.53 -11.33
C SER A 6 4.08 -11.39 -10.21
N TRP A 7 4.95 -11.86 -9.32
CA TRP A 7 4.56 -12.54 -8.09
C TRP A 7 3.60 -11.69 -7.23
N LEU A 8 3.75 -10.37 -7.26
CA LEU A 8 2.86 -9.46 -6.54
C LEU A 8 1.41 -9.56 -7.05
N LEU A 9 1.20 -9.70 -8.36
CA LEU A 9 -0.14 -9.91 -8.91
C LEU A 9 -0.73 -11.27 -8.50
N ASP A 10 0.10 -12.30 -8.34
CA ASP A 10 -0.36 -13.60 -7.83
C ASP A 10 -0.81 -13.50 -6.36
N LEU A 11 -0.10 -12.70 -5.55
CA LEU A 11 -0.50 -12.42 -4.16
C LEU A 11 -1.81 -11.62 -4.09
N THR A 12 -1.96 -10.61 -4.93
CA THR A 12 -3.21 -9.83 -5.03
C THR A 12 -4.38 -10.70 -5.44
N ALA A 13 -4.18 -11.59 -6.43
CA ALA A 13 -5.21 -12.53 -6.85
C ALA A 13 -5.65 -13.45 -5.70
N ARG A 14 -4.70 -13.96 -4.89
CA ARG A 14 -5.03 -14.79 -3.71
C ARG A 14 -5.82 -14.03 -2.65
N ALA A 15 -5.49 -12.75 -2.41
CA ALA A 15 -6.23 -11.93 -1.46
C ALA A 15 -7.69 -11.74 -1.91
N LEU A 16 -7.90 -11.49 -3.20
CA LEU A 16 -9.23 -11.29 -3.79
C LEU A 16 -10.04 -12.59 -4.00
N ASP A 17 -9.37 -13.74 -4.04
CA ASP A 17 -10.03 -15.05 -4.11
C ASP A 17 -10.73 -15.41 -2.79
N GLN A 18 -10.27 -14.86 -1.66
CA GLN A 18 -10.91 -15.03 -0.36
C GLN A 18 -12.20 -14.21 -0.27
N ASP A 19 -12.11 -12.91 -0.53
CA ASP A 19 -13.25 -12.00 -0.64
C ASP A 19 -12.86 -10.78 -1.49
N GLN A 20 -13.70 -10.41 -2.44
CA GLN A 20 -13.44 -9.28 -3.35
C GLN A 20 -13.78 -7.93 -2.74
N ASP A 21 -14.68 -7.88 -1.75
CA ASP A 21 -15.14 -6.65 -1.10
C ASP A 21 -14.21 -6.20 0.05
N LEU A 22 -13.31 -7.09 0.47
CA LEU A 22 -12.35 -6.88 1.57
C LEU A 22 -13.07 -6.32 2.83
N PRO A 23 -14.14 -6.99 3.31
CA PRO A 23 -15.01 -6.44 4.35
C PRO A 23 -14.27 -6.22 5.67
N ASP A 24 -13.37 -7.14 6.03
CA ASP A 24 -12.66 -7.15 7.31
C ASP A 24 -11.42 -6.22 7.31
N ILE A 25 -11.05 -5.64 6.17
CA ILE A 25 -9.86 -4.81 6.04
C ILE A 25 -10.23 -3.33 6.13
N ALA A 26 -9.66 -2.62 7.11
CA ALA A 26 -9.76 -1.17 7.15
C ALA A 26 -8.97 -0.53 5.99
N PRO A 27 -9.41 0.62 5.47
CA PRO A 27 -8.73 1.36 4.41
C PRO A 27 -7.44 2.07 4.92
N TRP A 28 -6.66 1.43 5.80
CA TRP A 28 -5.48 1.99 6.42
C TRP A 28 -4.21 1.30 5.94
N VAL A 29 -3.25 2.09 5.45
CA VAL A 29 -1.95 1.57 5.00
C VAL A 29 -0.85 2.14 5.89
N ASP A 30 -0.23 1.26 6.67
CA ASP A 30 0.87 1.66 7.53
C ASP A 30 2.14 1.97 6.74
N ASP A 31 2.95 2.90 7.26
CA ASP A 31 4.21 3.32 6.69
C ASP A 31 5.35 2.91 7.62
N SER A 32 6.27 2.07 7.13
CA SER A 32 7.39 1.53 7.93
C SER A 32 8.54 2.53 8.12
N GLY A 33 8.42 3.74 7.57
CA GLY A 33 9.42 4.80 7.65
C GLY A 33 10.37 4.89 6.45
N GLU A 34 10.58 3.82 5.67
CA GLU A 34 11.57 3.84 4.58
C GLU A 34 11.25 4.84 3.49
N GLY A 35 9.98 4.90 3.08
CA GLY A 35 9.53 5.92 2.13
C GLY A 35 9.73 7.34 2.67
N ARG A 36 9.53 7.55 3.99
CA ARG A 36 9.66 8.89 4.60
C ARG A 36 11.10 9.38 4.58
N TRP A 37 12.04 8.56 5.06
CA TRP A 37 13.45 8.98 5.06
C TRP A 37 13.98 9.10 3.62
N THR A 38 13.53 8.26 2.69
CA THR A 38 13.91 8.35 1.28
C THR A 38 13.47 9.68 0.64
N VAL A 39 12.22 10.09 0.86
CA VAL A 39 11.71 11.38 0.33
C VAL A 39 12.42 12.56 0.97
N LYS A 40 12.69 12.49 2.27
CA LYS A 40 13.46 13.53 2.96
C LYS A 40 14.88 13.65 2.39
N GLU A 41 15.58 12.53 2.25
CA GLU A 41 16.96 12.52 1.72
C GLU A 41 17.01 13.02 0.26
N ALA A 42 16.00 12.68 -0.55
CA ALA A 42 15.89 13.18 -1.92
C ALA A 42 15.80 14.71 -1.97
N ILE A 43 15.08 15.34 -1.04
CA ILE A 43 15.02 16.80 -0.90
C ILE A 43 16.37 17.36 -0.45
N ASP A 44 16.98 16.76 0.58
CA ASP A 44 18.27 17.21 1.13
C ASP A 44 19.42 17.13 0.10
N LEU A 45 19.32 16.20 -0.87
CA LEU A 45 20.30 16.00 -1.95
C LEU A 45 19.94 16.70 -3.28
N ASP A 46 18.84 17.47 -3.34
CA ASP A 46 18.31 18.07 -4.57
C ASP A 46 18.05 17.04 -5.70
N VAL A 47 17.62 15.82 -5.35
CA VAL A 47 17.33 14.73 -6.30
C VAL A 47 15.81 14.57 -6.49
N PRO A 48 15.30 14.59 -7.73
CA PRO A 48 13.87 14.41 -7.97
C PRO A 48 13.41 12.97 -7.70
N ALA A 49 12.44 12.79 -6.79
CA ALA A 49 11.82 11.50 -6.47
C ALA A 49 10.28 11.53 -6.52
N PRO A 50 9.65 11.97 -7.64
CA PRO A 50 8.22 12.25 -7.70
C PRO A 50 7.35 11.02 -7.42
N VAL A 51 7.66 9.87 -8.03
CA VAL A 51 6.85 8.64 -7.89
C VAL A 51 6.90 8.08 -6.47
N ILE A 52 8.08 8.14 -5.82
CA ILE A 52 8.23 7.69 -4.43
C ILE A 52 7.50 8.64 -3.48
N THR A 53 7.57 9.95 -3.75
CA THR A 53 6.87 10.97 -2.99
C THR A 53 5.36 10.77 -3.07
N ASP A 54 4.82 10.57 -4.27
CA ASP A 54 3.39 10.33 -4.48
C ASP A 54 2.93 9.03 -3.81
N ALA A 55 3.72 7.95 -3.93
CA ALA A 55 3.43 6.69 -3.24
C ALA A 55 3.42 6.83 -1.71
N LEU A 56 4.27 7.70 -1.14
CA LEU A 56 4.24 8.00 0.30
C LEU A 56 2.97 8.79 0.66
N ILE A 57 2.63 9.81 -0.13
CA ILE A 57 1.45 10.65 0.12
C ILE A 57 0.17 9.81 0.06
N SER A 58 0.00 8.93 -0.93
CA SER A 58 -1.16 8.03 -1.02
C SER A 58 -1.31 7.15 0.23
N ARG A 59 -0.22 6.68 0.85
CA ARG A 59 -0.32 5.95 2.13
C ARG A 59 -0.79 6.83 3.28
N LEU A 60 -0.34 8.09 3.33
CA LEU A 60 -0.80 9.03 4.36
C LEU A 60 -2.28 9.41 4.15
N ASP A 61 -2.70 9.51 2.90
CA ASP A 61 -4.08 9.81 2.51
C ASP A 61 -5.08 8.71 2.92
N SER A 62 -4.61 7.44 2.98
CA SER A 62 -5.40 6.32 3.52
C SER A 62 -5.96 6.53 4.93
N ARG A 63 -5.39 7.47 5.69
CA ARG A 63 -5.83 7.80 7.05
C ARG A 63 -7.04 8.73 7.09
N VAL A 64 -7.41 9.30 5.95
CA VAL A 64 -8.45 10.33 5.83
C VAL A 64 -9.61 9.82 4.99
N GLU A 65 -9.32 9.08 3.92
CA GLU A 65 -10.34 8.62 2.96
C GLU A 65 -10.58 7.10 3.05
N ASN A 66 -11.86 6.73 3.19
CA ASN A 66 -12.28 5.35 3.01
C ASN A 66 -12.27 4.99 1.52
N SER A 67 -11.34 4.14 1.12
CA SER A 67 -11.14 3.76 -0.27
C SER A 67 -10.85 2.26 -0.40
N TYR A 68 -11.56 1.62 -1.33
CA TYR A 68 -11.29 0.25 -1.73
C TYR A 68 -9.83 0.04 -2.14
N THR A 69 -9.24 1.02 -2.82
CA THR A 69 -7.82 0.98 -3.24
C THR A 69 -6.89 0.88 -2.04
N HIS A 70 -7.19 1.56 -0.94
CA HIS A 70 -6.39 1.49 0.28
C HIS A 70 -6.54 0.14 0.99
N LYS A 71 -7.76 -0.43 1.01
CA LYS A 71 -7.99 -1.80 1.50
C LYS A 71 -7.18 -2.83 0.70
N LEU A 72 -7.24 -2.74 -0.63
CA LEU A 72 -6.51 -3.63 -1.53
C LEU A 72 -4.99 -3.50 -1.34
N LEU A 73 -4.49 -2.26 -1.18
CA LEU A 73 -3.08 -2.01 -0.90
C LEU A 73 -2.65 -2.59 0.45
N ALA A 74 -3.48 -2.47 1.50
CA ALA A 74 -3.22 -3.09 2.80
C ALA A 74 -3.18 -4.62 2.71
N ALA A 75 -4.15 -5.24 2.04
CA ALA A 75 -4.20 -6.68 1.80
C ALA A 75 -2.94 -7.19 1.06
N MET A 76 -2.56 -6.50 -0.01
CA MET A 76 -1.37 -6.83 -0.78
C MET A 76 -0.09 -6.73 0.08
N ARG A 77 0.01 -5.69 0.94
CA ARG A 77 1.14 -5.51 1.87
C ARG A 77 1.22 -6.63 2.91
N ASN A 78 0.09 -7.08 3.41
CA ASN A 78 0.04 -8.23 4.30
C ASN A 78 0.54 -9.50 3.62
N GLN A 79 0.10 -9.77 2.39
CA GLN A 79 0.50 -10.98 1.66
C GLN A 79 2.00 -11.04 1.35
N PHE A 80 2.63 -9.94 0.93
CA PHE A 80 4.05 -9.99 0.56
C PHE A 80 5.01 -9.89 1.75
N GLY A 81 4.63 -9.12 2.77
CA GLY A 81 5.56 -8.67 3.82
C GLY A 81 5.10 -8.97 5.23
N GLY A 82 3.93 -9.59 5.41
CA GLY A 82 3.35 -9.82 6.73
C GLY A 82 3.00 -8.53 7.47
N HIS A 83 2.85 -7.41 6.77
CA HIS A 83 2.47 -6.14 7.38
C HIS A 83 1.10 -6.27 8.05
N ALA A 84 0.98 -5.77 9.28
CA ALA A 84 -0.28 -5.79 10.01
C ALA A 84 -1.36 -5.03 9.24
N VAL A 85 -2.56 -5.62 9.21
CA VAL A 85 -3.78 -4.99 8.68
C VAL A 85 -4.63 -4.61 9.88
N LYS A 86 -5.28 -3.46 9.81
CA LYS A 86 -6.28 -3.08 10.82
C LYS A 86 -7.63 -3.68 10.44
N ASP A 87 -8.35 -4.19 11.43
CA ASP A 87 -9.70 -4.67 11.24
C ASP A 87 -10.63 -3.49 10.91
N ALA A 88 -11.62 -3.72 10.05
CA ALA A 88 -12.57 -2.68 9.63
C ALA A 88 -13.44 -2.12 10.78
N ASP A 89 -13.50 -2.84 11.91
CA ASP A 89 -14.27 -2.48 13.10
C ASP A 89 -13.46 -1.67 14.15
N GLU A 90 -12.16 -1.43 13.93
CA GLU A 90 -11.25 -0.60 14.77
C GLU A 90 -11.14 0.86 14.30
#